data_AF-A0A081S1J1-F1
#
_entry.id   AF-A0A081S1J1-F1
#
_cell.length_a   1.000
_cell.length_b   1.000
_cell.length_c   1.000
_cell.angle_alpha   90.00
_cell.angle_beta   90.00
_cell.angle_gamma   90.00
#
_symmetry.space_group_name_H-M   'P 1'
#
loop_
_entity.id
_entity.type
_entity.pdbx_description
1 polymer ?
#
loop_
_entity_poly.entity_id
_entity_poly.type
_entity_poly.pdbx_seq_one_letter_code
_entity_poly.pdbx_strand_id
1 'polypeptide(L)'
;MEYEYDKTDDRKRKHSTQWADYEEKSFVPTLDLSQSRQHNPSRDALNRADNNETSPLLHNLITSDNLRKEAAVFAKRIGSSYQRILDGLHRIHTLNGNEQLTAGFELHQRITRYLKTHPDSKRNTSLRRMQTQLEDLMFTGTLQMVRRPLLEMAESRPNMASRIYQIACNETRGNTPGLTDLMVRWVKEDPYLAATTGYQGEIPDDLPFEPKFHVELGAQFDDFKKWLNIAQSQGLLTHARLDEPSKRVHLGYSYNELLDMTGVESVQMAVYFLKEAAKQADPGFAGSQEAILLNRFANPAYLAQLEQGRLSQIEAIYHSSHNTDVAAWDKQFDADALIQLNHRLNGSTDLDSQLSLLLKNRQGLLIGESHGSDLNGLRFVNEQMDALKAHGVSVIGLEHLRSDLSQPLIDNFLASGDMSAELAAMIKTKHLDPALFEQARIKSMKIIALDDNSTTRPVVAGTQHGLMYRAGAANNVAVERLQQLPVGEKFVAIYGNAHLQSHEGIDHFIPGMTHRLGLPALKVDANNHFVAQADDTSQRKRYDDVANVPRIQLIPQAKLL
;
A
#
# COMPACT_ATOMS: atom_id res chain seq x y z
N MET A 1 30.60 -9.30 -27.02
CA MET A 1 30.16 -8.04 -27.64
C MET A 1 30.68 -6.95 -26.72
N GLU A 2 31.91 -6.52 -27.01
CA GLU A 2 32.69 -5.56 -26.23
C GLU A 2 32.19 -4.14 -26.52
N TYR A 3 32.14 -3.30 -25.50
CA TYR A 3 32.13 -1.85 -25.68
C TYR A 3 33.21 -1.25 -24.78
N GLU A 4 34.27 -0.78 -25.42
CA GLU A 4 35.33 0.06 -24.88
C GLU A 4 34.76 1.39 -24.38
N TYR A 5 35.19 1.81 -23.18
CA TYR A 5 35.07 3.20 -22.74
C TYR A 5 36.45 3.84 -22.76
N ASP A 6 36.57 4.84 -23.63
CA ASP A 6 37.74 5.68 -23.79
C ASP A 6 37.88 6.67 -22.61
N LYS A 7 39.13 6.92 -22.21
CA LYS A 7 39.52 7.76 -21.08
C LYS A 7 39.80 9.18 -21.55
N THR A 8 39.40 10.20 -20.80
CA THR A 8 40.12 11.48 -20.77
C THR A 8 40.19 12.13 -19.38
N ASP A 9 41.44 12.25 -18.93
CA ASP A 9 42.13 13.15 -17.99
C ASP A 9 41.42 14.02 -16.93
N ASP A 10 41.68 13.64 -15.67
CA ASP A 10 42.54 14.32 -14.67
C ASP A 10 42.57 15.88 -14.65
N ARG A 11 41.92 16.48 -13.64
CA ARG A 11 42.46 17.66 -12.92
C ARG A 11 42.25 17.54 -11.41
N LYS A 12 43.30 17.05 -10.75
CA LYS A 12 43.54 17.14 -9.31
C LYS A 12 43.66 18.60 -8.86
N ARG A 13 42.96 18.98 -7.79
CA ARG A 13 43.40 20.06 -6.88
C ARG A 13 43.45 19.51 -5.45
N LYS A 14 44.65 19.52 -4.88
CA LYS A 14 44.96 19.15 -3.49
C LYS A 14 44.78 20.35 -2.56
N HIS A 15 44.19 20.05 -1.40
CA HIS A 15 44.40 20.57 -0.04
C HIS A 15 44.73 22.05 0.22
N SER A 16 43.96 22.63 1.15
CA SER A 16 44.55 23.33 2.30
C SER A 16 43.67 23.13 3.54
N THR A 17 44.34 23.00 4.68
CA THR A 17 43.86 22.59 6.01
C THR A 17 44.26 23.68 6.99
N GLN A 18 43.37 24.12 7.90
CA GLN A 18 43.64 24.67 9.26
C GLN A 18 42.35 25.34 9.78
N TRP A 19 41.60 24.73 10.71
CA TRP A 19 41.75 24.77 12.18
C TRP A 19 41.54 26.18 12.78
N ALA A 20 40.44 26.35 13.50
CA ALA A 20 40.36 27.23 14.67
C ALA A 20 39.19 26.79 15.57
N ASP A 21 39.55 26.50 16.81
CA ASP A 21 38.72 26.08 17.93
C ASP A 21 37.70 27.13 18.34
N TYR A 22 36.50 26.70 18.75
CA TYR A 22 35.66 27.43 19.71
C TYR A 22 34.93 26.44 20.61
N GLU A 23 35.33 26.41 21.88
CA GLU A 23 34.63 25.78 22.99
C GLU A 23 33.35 26.56 23.36
N GLU A 24 32.45 25.80 23.98
CA GLU A 24 31.52 26.22 25.03
C GLU A 24 30.20 26.92 24.63
N LYS A 25 29.09 26.16 24.66
CA LYS A 25 28.19 26.13 25.85
C LYS A 25 26.96 25.27 25.60
N SER A 26 26.78 24.29 26.48
CA SER A 26 25.57 23.52 26.68
C SER A 26 24.43 24.41 27.18
N PHE A 27 23.32 24.42 26.44
CA PHE A 27 22.03 24.87 26.95
C PHE A 27 20.96 23.91 26.44
N VAL A 28 20.45 23.10 27.35
CA VAL A 28 19.28 22.24 27.14
C VAL A 28 18.10 22.91 27.82
N PRO A 29 17.05 23.32 27.09
CA PRO A 29 15.74 23.48 27.67
C PRO A 29 14.89 22.28 27.29
N THR A 30 14.65 21.43 28.28
CA THR A 30 13.60 20.40 28.28
C THR A 30 12.25 21.09 28.10
N LEU A 31 11.60 20.90 26.95
CA LEU A 31 10.24 21.38 26.67
C LEU A 31 9.27 20.21 26.78
N ASP A 32 8.53 20.24 27.88
CA ASP A 32 7.41 19.40 28.25
C ASP A 32 6.22 19.65 27.29
N LEU A 33 5.98 18.71 26.36
CA LEU A 33 4.84 18.73 25.45
C LEU A 33 3.64 18.09 26.15
N SER A 34 2.94 18.89 26.95
CA SER A 34 1.62 18.56 27.46
C SER A 34 0.59 18.58 26.32
N GLN A 35 -0.19 17.51 26.30
CA GLN A 35 -1.20 17.16 25.31
C GLN A 35 -2.34 18.19 25.28
N SER A 36 -2.63 18.75 24.11
CA SER A 36 -3.94 19.35 23.80
C SER A 36 -4.50 18.73 22.52
N ARG A 37 -5.09 17.54 22.67
CA ARG A 37 -5.95 16.92 21.65
C ARG A 37 -7.30 17.65 21.66
N GLN A 38 -7.60 18.39 20.60
CA GLN A 38 -8.98 18.69 20.25
C GLN A 38 -9.42 17.81 19.07
N HIS A 39 -10.61 17.24 19.27
CA HIS A 39 -11.31 16.17 18.56
C HIS A 39 -11.13 16.04 17.05
N ASN A 40 -10.63 14.86 16.65
CA ASN A 40 -11.09 14.14 15.45
C ASN A 40 -11.66 12.80 15.96
N PRO A 41 -12.87 12.36 15.56
CA PRO A 41 -13.45 11.13 16.11
C PRO A 41 -12.58 9.93 15.72
N SER A 42 -12.10 9.20 16.72
CA SER A 42 -11.28 8.02 16.53
C SER A 42 -12.03 6.95 15.72
N ARG A 43 -11.33 6.28 14.80
CA ARG A 43 -11.80 5.12 14.00
C ARG A 43 -12.52 4.04 14.84
N ASP A 44 -12.26 3.97 16.14
CA ASP A 44 -12.91 3.05 17.07
C ASP A 44 -14.38 3.40 17.40
N ALA A 45 -14.80 4.65 17.20
CA ALA A 45 -16.16 5.10 17.50
C ALA A 45 -17.19 4.63 16.45
N LEU A 46 -16.76 4.36 15.22
CA LEU A 46 -17.61 3.78 14.16
C LEU A 46 -17.85 2.27 14.33
N ASN A 47 -17.05 1.59 15.16
CA ASN A 47 -17.12 0.12 15.32
C ASN A 47 -18.05 -0.35 16.45
N ARG A 48 -18.56 0.54 17.32
CA ARG A 48 -19.30 0.11 18.54
C ARG A 48 -20.81 0.31 18.50
N ALA A 49 -21.34 1.15 17.62
CA ALA A 49 -22.78 1.40 17.56
C ALA A 49 -23.30 0.96 16.19
N ASP A 50 -23.60 -0.34 16.04
CA ASP A 50 -24.47 -0.94 14.98
C ASP A 50 -24.35 -2.49 14.85
N ASN A 51 -23.74 -3.17 15.83
CA ASN A 51 -23.40 -4.61 15.72
C ASN A 51 -24.55 -5.60 16.00
N ASN A 52 -25.76 -5.18 16.37
CA ASN A 52 -26.75 -6.13 16.91
C ASN A 52 -27.82 -6.67 15.94
N GLU A 53 -28.05 -6.08 14.76
CA GLU A 53 -29.17 -6.51 13.89
C GLU A 53 -28.79 -7.38 12.68
N THR A 54 -27.50 -7.60 12.37
CA THR A 54 -27.09 -8.44 11.21
C THR A 54 -25.94 -9.42 11.47
N SER A 55 -25.50 -9.60 12.72
CA SER A 55 -24.62 -10.73 13.01
C SER A 55 -25.41 -12.04 12.84
N PRO A 56 -24.89 -13.04 12.10
CA PRO A 56 -25.60 -14.29 11.93
C PRO A 56 -25.85 -14.91 13.31
N LEU A 57 -27.05 -15.46 13.51
CA LEU A 57 -27.48 -16.04 14.79
C LEU A 57 -26.84 -17.42 14.99
N LEU A 58 -25.50 -17.48 15.02
CA LEU A 58 -24.73 -18.72 15.07
C LEU A 58 -24.92 -19.49 16.37
N HIS A 59 -25.41 -18.86 17.44
CA HIS A 59 -25.85 -19.55 18.65
C HIS A 59 -27.05 -20.49 18.41
N ASN A 60 -27.78 -20.35 17.30
CA ASN A 60 -28.85 -21.27 16.91
C ASN A 60 -28.34 -22.53 16.19
N LEU A 61 -27.03 -22.67 16.01
CA LEU A 61 -26.43 -23.91 15.50
C LEU A 61 -26.65 -25.07 16.48
N ILE A 62 -26.71 -26.29 15.95
CA ILE A 62 -26.64 -27.50 16.77
C ILE A 62 -25.45 -27.43 17.75
N THR A 63 -25.62 -27.94 18.97
CA THR A 63 -24.54 -27.96 19.96
C THR A 63 -23.56 -29.12 19.70
N SER A 64 -22.34 -29.03 20.24
CA SER A 64 -21.34 -30.10 20.13
C SER A 64 -21.83 -31.45 20.69
N ASP A 65 -22.58 -31.43 21.80
CA ASP A 65 -23.18 -32.63 22.39
C ASP A 65 -24.26 -33.24 21.51
N ASN A 66 -25.11 -32.41 20.90
CA ASN A 66 -26.14 -32.90 19.99
C ASN A 66 -25.52 -33.46 18.70
N LEU A 67 -24.52 -32.78 18.11
CA LEU A 67 -23.79 -33.33 16.96
C LEU A 67 -23.10 -34.65 17.31
N ARG A 68 -22.50 -34.75 18.50
CA ARG A 68 -21.87 -36.00 18.97
C ARG A 68 -22.87 -37.15 19.01
N LYS A 69 -24.10 -36.91 19.47
CA LYS A 69 -25.19 -37.90 19.46
C LYS A 69 -25.63 -38.24 18.04
N GLU A 70 -25.89 -37.22 17.20
CA GLU A 70 -26.39 -37.42 15.83
C GLU A 70 -25.39 -38.07 14.89
N ALA A 71 -24.09 -37.84 15.09
CA ALA A 71 -23.02 -38.42 14.28
C ALA A 71 -22.37 -39.64 14.96
N ALA A 72 -23.00 -40.21 16.00
CA ALA A 72 -22.48 -41.38 16.69
C ALA A 72 -22.39 -42.57 15.73
N VAL A 73 -21.24 -43.25 15.74
CA VAL A 73 -21.03 -44.49 14.99
C VAL A 73 -20.67 -45.55 16.00
N PHE A 74 -21.52 -46.58 16.10
CA PHE A 74 -21.34 -47.68 17.05
C PHE A 74 -19.89 -48.21 17.01
N ALA A 75 -19.28 -48.34 18.20
CA ALA A 75 -17.90 -48.80 18.42
C ALA A 75 -16.77 -47.98 17.75
N LYS A 76 -17.03 -46.84 17.11
CA LYS A 76 -15.97 -46.01 16.47
C LYS A 76 -15.52 -44.88 17.40
N ARG A 77 -14.25 -44.93 17.83
CA ARG A 77 -13.61 -43.85 18.61
C ARG A 77 -13.67 -42.51 17.87
N ILE A 78 -13.71 -41.41 18.63
CA ILE A 78 -13.61 -40.06 18.08
C ILE A 78 -12.16 -39.81 17.67
N GLY A 79 -11.93 -39.60 16.37
CA GLY A 79 -10.61 -39.23 15.84
C GLY A 79 -10.35 -37.73 15.95
N SER A 80 -9.09 -37.33 15.87
CA SER A 80 -8.64 -35.93 16.03
C SER A 80 -9.33 -34.96 15.07
N SER A 81 -9.54 -35.34 13.81
CA SER A 81 -10.24 -34.49 12.82
C SER A 81 -11.70 -34.21 13.20
N TYR A 82 -12.42 -35.21 13.74
CA TYR A 82 -13.79 -35.02 14.20
C TYR A 82 -13.85 -34.25 15.53
N GLN A 83 -12.88 -34.48 16.42
CA GLN A 83 -12.76 -33.73 17.67
C GLN A 83 -12.58 -32.23 17.40
N ARG A 84 -11.71 -31.85 16.46
CA ARG A 84 -11.51 -30.45 16.06
C ARG A 84 -12.76 -29.77 15.50
N ILE A 85 -13.72 -30.53 14.96
CA ILE A 85 -15.04 -30.03 14.53
C ILE A 85 -15.91 -29.77 15.76
N LEU A 86 -15.95 -30.70 16.72
CA LEU A 86 -16.68 -30.53 17.98
C LEU A 86 -16.15 -29.33 18.78
N ASP A 87 -14.83 -29.17 18.86
CA ASP A 87 -14.18 -28.05 19.56
C ASP A 87 -14.50 -26.72 18.87
N GLY A 88 -14.44 -26.69 17.52
CA GLY A 88 -14.81 -25.50 16.74
C GLY A 88 -16.27 -25.11 16.93
N LEU A 89 -17.17 -26.09 16.94
CA LEU A 89 -18.59 -25.87 17.20
C LEU A 89 -18.84 -25.36 18.61
N HIS A 90 -18.18 -25.93 19.62
CA HIS A 90 -18.25 -25.42 20.99
C HIS A 90 -17.75 -23.99 21.08
N ARG A 91 -16.63 -23.67 20.42
CA ARG A 91 -16.05 -22.33 20.37
C ARG A 91 -17.02 -21.30 19.79
N ILE A 92 -17.76 -21.62 18.71
CA ILE A 92 -18.79 -20.73 18.15
C ILE A 92 -19.85 -20.34 19.19
N HIS A 93 -20.30 -21.28 20.02
CA HIS A 93 -21.30 -21.01 21.07
C HIS A 93 -20.77 -20.14 22.22
N THR A 94 -19.45 -20.01 22.37
CA THR A 94 -18.82 -19.19 23.41
C THR A 94 -18.33 -17.82 22.92
N LEU A 95 -18.13 -17.67 21.61
CA LEU A 95 -17.64 -16.44 21.00
C LEU A 95 -18.80 -15.52 20.60
N ASN A 96 -18.50 -14.23 20.41
CA ASN A 96 -19.44 -13.22 19.92
C ASN A 96 -18.82 -12.40 18.78
N GLY A 97 -19.66 -11.67 18.04
CA GLY A 97 -19.21 -10.71 17.01
C GLY A 97 -18.28 -11.31 15.96
N ASN A 98 -17.21 -10.58 15.63
CA ASN A 98 -16.28 -10.94 14.55
C ASN A 98 -15.54 -12.26 14.82
N GLU A 99 -15.21 -12.56 16.06
CA GLU A 99 -14.56 -13.82 16.42
C GLU A 99 -15.48 -15.02 16.18
N GLN A 100 -16.78 -14.87 16.50
CA GLN A 100 -17.80 -15.90 16.24
C GLN A 100 -17.99 -16.13 14.73
N LEU A 101 -18.03 -15.05 13.95
CA LEU A 101 -18.15 -15.11 12.49
C LEU A 101 -16.97 -15.83 11.84
N THR A 102 -15.74 -15.45 12.23
CA THR A 102 -14.52 -16.11 11.77
C THR A 102 -14.51 -17.59 12.14
N ALA A 103 -14.89 -17.93 13.38
CA ALA A 103 -15.01 -19.32 13.81
C ALA A 103 -16.05 -20.11 13.00
N GLY A 104 -17.11 -19.44 12.51
CA GLY A 104 -18.07 -20.00 11.55
C GLY A 104 -17.41 -20.44 10.25
N PHE A 105 -16.64 -19.55 9.61
CA PHE A 105 -15.88 -19.87 8.39
C PHE A 105 -14.83 -20.97 8.62
N GLU A 106 -14.11 -20.93 9.76
CA GLU A 106 -13.16 -22.00 10.14
C GLU A 106 -13.86 -23.35 10.32
N LEU A 107 -15.05 -23.37 10.93
CA LEU A 107 -15.83 -24.59 11.11
C LEU A 107 -16.27 -25.15 9.76
N HIS A 108 -16.77 -24.31 8.85
CA HIS A 108 -17.11 -24.71 7.48
C HIS A 108 -15.92 -25.36 6.77
N GLN A 109 -14.76 -24.70 6.79
CA GLN A 109 -13.52 -25.21 6.20
C GLN A 109 -13.14 -26.59 6.77
N ARG A 110 -13.24 -26.77 8.10
CA ARG A 110 -12.93 -28.04 8.77
C ARG A 110 -13.90 -29.16 8.36
N ILE A 111 -15.19 -28.86 8.25
CA ILE A 111 -16.19 -29.83 7.77
C ILE A 111 -15.90 -30.22 6.33
N THR A 112 -15.70 -29.25 5.44
CA THR A 112 -15.37 -29.49 4.03
C THR A 112 -14.14 -30.38 3.88
N ARG A 113 -13.07 -30.10 4.63
CA ARG A 113 -11.86 -30.94 4.64
C ARG A 113 -12.13 -32.35 5.16
N TYR A 114 -12.93 -32.49 6.22
CA TYR A 114 -13.30 -33.80 6.75
C TYR A 114 -14.06 -34.64 5.71
N LEU A 115 -15.08 -34.05 5.08
CA LEU A 115 -15.90 -34.70 4.06
C LEU A 115 -15.05 -35.17 2.87
N LYS A 116 -14.07 -34.36 2.44
CA LYS A 116 -13.13 -34.70 1.36
C LYS A 116 -12.17 -35.84 1.75
N THR A 117 -11.66 -35.82 2.98
CA THR A 117 -10.67 -36.80 3.46
C THR A 117 -11.26 -38.11 3.95
N HIS A 118 -12.57 -38.13 4.27
CA HIS A 118 -13.27 -39.29 4.79
C HIS A 118 -14.61 -39.52 4.04
N PRO A 119 -14.58 -39.80 2.72
CA PRO A 119 -15.79 -39.85 1.89
C PRO A 119 -16.84 -40.87 2.37
N ASP A 120 -16.40 -42.01 2.92
CA ASP A 120 -17.27 -43.10 3.38
C ASP A 120 -17.63 -43.03 4.86
N SER A 121 -17.28 -41.93 5.55
CA SER A 121 -17.59 -41.80 6.97
C SER A 121 -19.10 -41.72 7.19
N LYS A 122 -19.63 -42.61 8.03
CA LYS A 122 -21.04 -42.58 8.49
C LYS A 122 -21.41 -41.28 9.23
N ARG A 123 -20.44 -40.44 9.60
CA ARG A 123 -20.66 -39.11 10.19
C ARG A 123 -21.07 -38.06 9.15
N ASN A 124 -20.85 -38.33 7.86
CA ASN A 124 -20.99 -37.34 6.79
C ASN A 124 -22.41 -36.81 6.65
N THR A 125 -23.44 -37.61 6.91
CA THR A 125 -24.84 -37.15 6.87
C THR A 125 -25.09 -36.02 7.87
N SER A 126 -24.68 -36.20 9.12
CA SER A 126 -24.88 -35.21 10.19
C SER A 126 -23.97 -33.99 9.98
N LEU A 127 -22.75 -34.19 9.49
CA LEU A 127 -21.83 -33.11 9.15
C LEU A 127 -22.34 -32.25 7.99
N ARG A 128 -22.90 -32.85 6.93
CA ARG A 128 -23.54 -32.11 5.83
C ARG A 128 -24.74 -31.31 6.31
N ARG A 129 -25.59 -31.91 7.16
CA ARG A 129 -26.74 -31.21 7.75
C ARG A 129 -26.30 -29.99 8.56
N MET A 130 -25.30 -30.13 9.41
CA MET A 130 -24.74 -29.02 10.18
C MET A 130 -24.13 -27.95 9.27
N GLN A 131 -23.40 -28.36 8.23
CA GLN A 131 -22.83 -27.42 7.25
C GLN A 131 -23.93 -26.61 6.56
N THR A 132 -25.01 -27.25 6.12
CA THR A 132 -26.18 -26.55 5.56
C THR A 132 -26.80 -25.58 6.57
N GLN A 133 -26.99 -26.01 7.82
CA GLN A 133 -27.52 -25.12 8.88
C GLN A 133 -26.64 -23.88 9.09
N LEU A 134 -25.31 -24.07 9.12
CA LEU A 134 -24.33 -22.99 9.25
C LEU A 134 -24.43 -22.01 8.08
N GLU A 135 -24.43 -22.52 6.85
CA GLU A 135 -24.53 -21.68 5.66
C GLU A 135 -25.86 -20.91 5.60
N ASP A 136 -26.98 -21.54 5.98
CA ASP A 136 -28.29 -20.90 5.94
C ASP A 136 -28.43 -19.81 7.03
N LEU A 137 -27.78 -19.99 8.19
CA LEU A 137 -27.70 -18.96 9.23
C LEU A 137 -26.81 -17.78 8.83
N MET A 138 -25.72 -18.04 8.10
CA MET A 138 -24.80 -17.00 7.64
C MET A 138 -25.36 -16.23 6.45
N PHE A 139 -25.90 -16.88 5.44
CA PHE A 139 -26.20 -16.23 4.17
C PHE A 139 -27.68 -15.92 3.99
N THR A 140 -28.32 -15.20 4.92
CA THR A 140 -29.77 -14.91 4.77
C THR A 140 -30.05 -13.81 3.74
N GLY A 141 -31.24 -13.82 3.14
CA GLY A 141 -31.68 -12.77 2.22
C GLY A 141 -30.74 -12.55 1.02
N THR A 142 -30.35 -11.29 0.77
CA THR A 142 -29.44 -10.93 -0.33
C THR A 142 -28.00 -11.40 -0.13
N LEU A 143 -27.59 -11.76 1.10
CA LEU A 143 -26.26 -12.34 1.36
C LEU A 143 -26.06 -13.70 0.69
N GLN A 144 -27.11 -14.38 0.21
CA GLN A 144 -26.94 -15.57 -0.63
C GLN A 144 -26.07 -15.29 -1.88
N MET A 145 -26.06 -14.05 -2.39
CA MET A 145 -25.23 -13.66 -3.54
C MET A 145 -23.72 -13.78 -3.27
N VAL A 146 -23.30 -13.66 -2.00
CA VAL A 146 -21.89 -13.77 -1.59
C VAL A 146 -21.54 -15.13 -0.99
N ARG A 147 -22.50 -16.05 -0.84
CA ARG A 147 -22.29 -17.39 -0.24
C ARG A 147 -21.14 -18.14 -0.91
N ARG A 148 -21.26 -18.41 -2.20
CA ARG A 148 -20.24 -19.16 -2.95
C ARG A 148 -18.85 -18.48 -2.90
N PRO A 149 -18.67 -17.21 -3.30
CA PRO A 149 -17.34 -16.61 -3.32
C PRO A 149 -16.68 -16.54 -1.94
N LEU A 150 -17.44 -16.33 -0.86
CA LEU A 150 -16.88 -16.29 0.50
C LEU A 150 -16.55 -17.67 1.04
N LEU A 151 -17.35 -18.69 0.75
CA LEU A 151 -17.04 -20.07 1.14
C LEU A 151 -15.82 -20.62 0.38
N GLU A 152 -15.70 -20.35 -0.92
CA GLU A 152 -14.50 -20.68 -1.72
C GLU A 152 -13.24 -20.03 -1.12
N MET A 153 -13.34 -18.75 -0.75
CA MET A 153 -12.24 -18.02 -0.12
C MET A 153 -11.87 -18.59 1.25
N ALA A 154 -12.87 -18.95 2.06
CA ALA A 154 -12.68 -19.54 3.39
C ALA A 154 -12.00 -20.91 3.35
N GLU A 155 -11.96 -21.61 2.21
CA GLU A 155 -11.22 -22.87 2.08
C GLU A 155 -9.73 -22.73 2.42
N SER A 156 -9.16 -21.55 2.19
CA SER A 156 -7.78 -21.21 2.56
C SER A 156 -7.69 -20.06 3.56
N ARG A 157 -8.64 -19.12 3.56
CA ARG A 157 -8.56 -17.85 4.32
C ARG A 157 -9.87 -17.48 5.02
N PRO A 158 -10.21 -18.15 6.14
CA PRO A 158 -11.41 -17.83 6.93
C PRO A 158 -11.48 -16.38 7.41
N ASN A 159 -10.34 -15.79 7.83
CA ASN A 159 -10.26 -14.41 8.29
C ASN A 159 -10.63 -13.40 7.18
N MET A 160 -10.11 -13.62 5.97
CA MET A 160 -10.43 -12.80 4.80
C MET A 160 -11.93 -12.89 4.45
N ALA A 161 -12.48 -14.11 4.41
CA ALA A 161 -13.91 -14.31 4.13
C ALA A 161 -14.79 -13.62 5.18
N SER A 162 -14.41 -13.69 6.46
CA SER A 162 -15.08 -12.99 7.57
C SER A 162 -15.06 -11.47 7.38
N ARG A 163 -13.92 -10.90 7.00
CA ARG A 163 -13.80 -9.46 6.74
C ARG A 163 -14.68 -9.00 5.57
N ILE A 164 -14.70 -9.72 4.46
CA ILE A 164 -15.55 -9.36 3.31
C ILE A 164 -17.03 -9.59 3.62
N TYR A 165 -17.37 -10.60 4.42
CA TYR A 165 -18.74 -10.81 4.90
C TYR A 165 -19.26 -9.60 5.68
N GLN A 166 -18.41 -8.95 6.50
CA GLN A 166 -18.80 -7.73 7.22
C GLN A 166 -19.07 -6.56 6.25
N ILE A 167 -18.24 -6.42 5.22
CA ILE A 167 -18.45 -5.44 4.14
C ILE A 167 -19.79 -5.72 3.44
N ALA A 168 -20.09 -6.99 3.13
CA ALA A 168 -21.36 -7.41 2.56
C ALA A 168 -22.55 -7.06 3.46
N CYS A 169 -22.45 -7.28 4.76
CA CYS A 169 -23.49 -6.90 5.71
C CYS A 169 -23.73 -5.39 5.69
N ASN A 170 -22.67 -4.58 5.71
CA ASN A 170 -22.79 -3.13 5.62
C ASN A 170 -23.46 -2.72 4.29
N GLU A 171 -23.12 -3.40 3.20
CA GLU A 171 -23.72 -3.16 1.89
C GLU A 171 -25.22 -3.47 1.84
N THR A 172 -25.68 -4.54 2.49
CA THR A 172 -27.12 -4.84 2.56
C THR A 172 -27.93 -3.77 3.31
N ARG A 173 -27.27 -2.95 4.16
CA ARG A 173 -27.89 -1.82 4.85
C ARG A 173 -27.95 -0.55 4.00
N GLY A 174 -27.46 -0.59 2.77
CA GLY A 174 -27.41 0.56 1.85
C GLY A 174 -26.09 1.32 1.88
N ASN A 175 -25.12 0.90 2.69
CA ASN A 175 -23.82 1.57 2.78
C ASN A 175 -22.88 1.04 1.70
N THR A 176 -22.07 1.90 1.07
CA THR A 176 -21.04 1.47 0.09
C THR A 176 -21.52 0.46 -0.98
N PRO A 177 -22.58 0.73 -1.77
CA PRO A 177 -23.02 -0.14 -2.86
C PRO A 177 -21.89 -0.54 -3.82
N GLY A 178 -21.71 -1.83 -4.10
CA GLY A 178 -20.70 -2.35 -5.02
C GLY A 178 -19.32 -2.64 -4.39
N LEU A 179 -19.05 -2.20 -3.15
CA LEU A 179 -17.77 -2.42 -2.50
C LEU A 179 -17.46 -3.92 -2.28
N THR A 180 -18.48 -4.73 -1.99
CA THR A 180 -18.30 -6.18 -1.80
C THR A 180 -17.83 -6.86 -3.08
N ASP A 181 -18.41 -6.52 -4.23
CA ASP A 181 -18.01 -7.05 -5.53
C ASP A 181 -16.55 -6.70 -5.84
N LEU A 182 -16.18 -5.43 -5.61
CA LEU A 182 -14.81 -4.94 -5.78
C LEU A 182 -13.83 -5.71 -4.89
N MET A 183 -14.14 -5.87 -3.60
CA MET A 183 -13.29 -6.59 -2.65
C MET A 183 -13.12 -8.07 -3.01
N VAL A 184 -14.21 -8.77 -3.35
CA VAL A 184 -14.15 -10.17 -3.78
C VAL A 184 -13.27 -10.33 -5.01
N ARG A 185 -13.36 -9.40 -5.97
CA ARG A 185 -12.53 -9.42 -7.18
C ARG A 185 -11.06 -9.20 -6.86
N TRP A 186 -10.72 -8.15 -6.13
CA TRP A 186 -9.33 -7.84 -5.76
C TRP A 186 -8.67 -8.99 -5.01
N VAL A 187 -9.41 -9.61 -4.08
CA VAL A 187 -8.90 -10.75 -3.30
C VAL A 187 -8.63 -12.01 -4.15
N LYS A 188 -9.23 -12.10 -5.35
CA LYS A 188 -8.98 -13.16 -6.33
C LYS A 188 -7.87 -12.81 -7.32
N GLU A 189 -7.76 -11.55 -7.70
CA GLU A 189 -6.87 -11.10 -8.78
C GLU A 189 -5.52 -10.57 -8.30
N ASP A 190 -5.45 -9.99 -7.09
CA ASP A 190 -4.23 -9.40 -6.54
C ASP A 190 -3.30 -10.47 -5.94
N PRO A 191 -2.09 -10.66 -6.48
CA PRO A 191 -1.12 -11.60 -5.94
C PRO A 191 -0.73 -11.31 -4.49
N TYR A 192 -0.80 -10.04 -4.04
CA TYR A 192 -0.51 -9.66 -2.66
C TYR A 192 -1.61 -10.07 -1.67
N LEU A 193 -2.80 -10.38 -2.18
CA LEU A 193 -3.93 -10.91 -1.41
C LEU A 193 -4.09 -12.42 -1.63
N ALA A 194 -3.17 -13.09 -2.33
CA ALA A 194 -3.21 -14.54 -2.46
C ALA A 194 -2.93 -15.22 -1.11
N ALA A 195 -3.39 -16.46 -0.94
CA ALA A 195 -3.05 -17.23 0.24
C ALA A 195 -1.53 -17.51 0.25
N THR A 196 -0.85 -16.98 1.26
CA THR A 196 0.60 -17.16 1.47
C THR A 196 0.85 -17.98 2.72
N THR A 197 1.93 -18.78 2.71
CA THR A 197 2.35 -19.52 3.91
C THR A 197 3.21 -18.65 4.81
N GLY A 198 4.11 -17.86 4.22
CA GLY A 198 5.12 -17.11 4.95
C GLY A 198 6.13 -18.01 5.65
N TYR A 199 6.95 -17.41 6.50
CA TYR A 199 7.91 -18.10 7.35
C TYR A 199 7.19 -18.82 8.49
N GLN A 200 7.58 -20.08 8.74
CA GLN A 200 6.95 -20.97 9.73
C GLN A 200 7.90 -21.39 10.86
N GLY A 201 9.13 -20.87 10.90
CA GLY A 201 10.10 -21.19 11.93
C GLY A 201 10.05 -20.22 13.13
N GLU A 202 10.96 -20.43 14.08
CA GLU A 202 11.13 -19.54 15.23
C GLU A 202 11.71 -18.19 14.81
N ILE A 203 11.13 -17.11 15.33
CA ILE A 203 11.55 -15.73 15.07
C ILE A 203 12.42 -15.31 16.26
N PRO A 204 13.65 -14.81 16.04
CA PRO A 204 14.47 -14.31 17.14
C PRO A 204 13.85 -13.07 17.79
N ASP A 205 13.77 -13.07 19.12
CA ASP A 205 13.20 -11.97 19.91
C ASP A 205 14.18 -10.79 20.11
N ASP A 206 15.45 -10.94 19.72
CA ASP A 206 16.54 -10.00 19.99
C ASP A 206 16.95 -9.18 18.74
N LEU A 207 16.11 -9.11 17.72
CA LEU A 207 16.36 -8.28 16.54
C LEU A 207 16.17 -6.79 16.87
N PRO A 208 17.13 -5.90 16.51
CA PRO A 208 17.01 -4.47 16.78
C PRO A 208 16.08 -3.73 15.80
N PHE A 209 15.31 -4.47 15.01
CA PHE A 209 14.39 -3.98 13.99
C PHE A 209 13.22 -4.95 13.82
N GLU A 210 12.11 -4.46 13.29
CA GLU A 210 10.95 -5.29 12.93
C GLU A 210 11.24 -6.12 11.68
N PRO A 211 11.31 -7.46 11.75
CA PRO A 211 11.64 -8.30 10.61
C PRO A 211 10.47 -8.40 9.61
N LYS A 212 10.78 -8.19 8.33
CA LYS A 212 9.86 -8.40 7.20
C LYS A 212 10.09 -9.76 6.54
N PHE A 213 11.33 -10.27 6.51
CA PHE A 213 11.65 -11.59 5.95
C PHE A 213 12.68 -12.37 6.77
N HIS A 214 12.58 -13.70 6.70
CA HIS A 214 13.51 -14.67 7.26
C HIS A 214 13.93 -15.62 6.13
N VAL A 215 14.98 -15.24 5.37
CA VAL A 215 15.33 -15.90 4.10
C VAL A 215 16.46 -16.89 4.30
N GLU A 216 16.19 -18.16 3.99
CA GLU A 216 17.23 -19.20 3.92
C GLU A 216 18.04 -19.00 2.64
N LEU A 217 19.32 -18.67 2.79
CA LEU A 217 20.18 -18.28 1.67
C LEU A 217 20.84 -19.50 1.00
N GLY A 218 20.99 -20.61 1.73
CA GLY A 218 21.52 -21.86 1.19
C GLY A 218 22.88 -21.68 0.53
N ALA A 219 22.98 -22.03 -0.77
CA ALA A 219 24.21 -21.89 -1.54
C ALA A 219 24.63 -20.43 -1.77
N GLN A 220 23.71 -19.47 -1.66
CA GLN A 220 23.99 -18.03 -1.85
C GLN A 220 24.52 -17.35 -0.57
N PHE A 221 24.65 -18.09 0.55
CA PHE A 221 24.95 -17.50 1.86
C PHE A 221 26.28 -16.74 1.88
N ASP A 222 27.37 -17.34 1.40
CA ASP A 222 28.70 -16.75 1.50
C ASP A 222 28.84 -15.48 0.64
N ASP A 223 28.27 -15.52 -0.57
CA ASP A 223 28.23 -14.35 -1.46
C ASP A 223 27.34 -13.24 -0.91
N PHE A 224 26.15 -13.58 -0.41
CA PHE A 224 25.26 -12.62 0.23
C PHE A 224 25.93 -11.99 1.46
N LYS A 225 26.55 -12.79 2.33
CA LYS A 225 27.28 -12.33 3.53
C LYS A 225 28.39 -11.36 3.16
N LYS A 226 29.18 -11.67 2.13
CA LYS A 226 30.24 -10.77 1.64
C LYS A 226 29.68 -9.39 1.28
N TRP A 227 28.64 -9.35 0.46
CA TRP A 227 28.07 -8.08 0.00
C TRP A 227 27.30 -7.33 1.07
N LEU A 228 26.63 -8.05 1.99
CA LEU A 228 26.01 -7.45 3.16
C LEU A 228 27.05 -6.78 4.06
N ASN A 229 28.18 -7.43 4.34
CA ASN A 229 29.24 -6.82 5.15
C ASN A 229 29.81 -5.55 4.50
N ILE A 230 29.97 -5.55 3.18
CA ILE A 230 30.39 -4.35 2.44
C ILE A 230 29.34 -3.24 2.58
N ALA A 231 28.06 -3.54 2.36
CA ALA A 231 26.98 -2.58 2.52
C ALA A 231 26.92 -2.01 3.96
N GLN A 232 27.03 -2.86 4.98
CA GLN A 232 26.97 -2.44 6.38
C GLN A 232 28.17 -1.57 6.79
N SER A 233 29.37 -1.85 6.27
CA SER A 233 30.52 -0.96 6.45
C SER A 233 30.36 0.42 5.80
N GLN A 234 29.41 0.55 4.87
CA GLN A 234 29.02 1.82 4.23
C GLN A 234 27.79 2.45 4.93
N GLY A 235 27.29 1.87 6.02
CA GLY A 235 26.09 2.34 6.71
C GLY A 235 24.77 1.98 6.01
N LEU A 236 24.79 0.99 5.11
CA LEU A 236 23.63 0.50 4.35
C LEU A 236 23.21 -0.89 4.84
N LEU A 237 21.92 -1.23 4.66
CA LEU A 237 21.37 -2.53 5.08
C LEU A 237 21.64 -2.85 6.55
N THR A 238 21.57 -1.83 7.40
CA THR A 238 21.78 -1.92 8.86
C THR A 238 20.67 -2.73 9.53
N HIS A 239 19.47 -2.77 8.97
CA HIS A 239 18.36 -3.64 9.42
C HIS A 239 18.43 -5.04 8.78
N ALA A 240 19.61 -5.66 8.85
CA ALA A 240 19.81 -7.04 8.40
C ALA A 240 20.76 -7.78 9.36
N ARG A 241 20.38 -9.01 9.75
CA ARG A 241 21.18 -9.85 10.65
C ARG A 241 21.31 -11.26 10.07
N LEU A 242 22.54 -11.77 10.02
CA LEU A 242 22.82 -13.14 9.61
C LEU A 242 22.70 -14.10 10.80
N ASP A 243 22.09 -15.26 10.54
CA ASP A 243 22.18 -16.45 11.37
C ASP A 243 23.03 -17.47 10.60
N GLU A 244 24.32 -17.55 10.95
CA GLU A 244 25.27 -18.39 10.23
C GLU A 244 24.99 -19.89 10.37
N PRO A 245 24.67 -20.43 11.58
CA PRO A 245 24.31 -21.83 11.73
C PRO A 245 23.19 -22.29 10.79
N SER A 246 22.15 -21.48 10.59
CA SER A 246 21.03 -21.83 9.71
C SER A 246 21.18 -21.29 8.28
N LYS A 247 22.29 -20.61 7.97
CA LYS A 247 22.54 -19.93 6.69
C LYS A 247 21.37 -19.03 6.27
N ARG A 248 20.87 -18.23 7.21
CA ARG A 248 19.69 -17.39 7.04
C ARG A 248 20.03 -15.91 7.22
N VAL A 249 19.24 -15.05 6.58
CA VAL A 249 19.20 -13.62 6.89
C VAL A 249 17.82 -13.21 7.41
N HIS A 250 17.82 -12.44 8.49
CA HIS A 250 16.68 -11.70 9.01
C HIS A 250 16.74 -10.28 8.43
N LEU A 251 15.70 -9.86 7.71
CA LEU A 251 15.66 -8.60 6.99
C LEU A 251 14.53 -7.72 7.52
N GLY A 252 14.84 -6.50 7.94
CA GLY A 252 13.86 -5.46 8.29
C GLY A 252 13.38 -4.61 7.11
N TYR A 253 13.89 -4.88 5.90
CA TYR A 253 13.51 -4.18 4.68
C TYR A 253 12.53 -5.00 3.83
N SER A 254 11.58 -4.31 3.22
CA SER A 254 10.68 -4.87 2.22
C SER A 254 11.44 -5.06 0.92
N TYR A 255 10.86 -5.85 0.00
CA TYR A 255 11.45 -6.02 -1.32
C TYR A 255 11.62 -4.68 -2.05
N ASN A 256 10.64 -3.79 -1.97
CA ASN A 256 10.65 -2.49 -2.64
C ASN A 256 11.65 -1.50 -2.02
N GLU A 257 11.77 -1.49 -0.70
CA GLU A 257 12.80 -0.70 0.01
C GLU A 257 14.22 -1.13 -0.36
N LEU A 258 14.46 -2.45 -0.50
CA LEU A 258 15.73 -2.96 -0.99
C LEU A 258 16.03 -2.48 -2.41
N LEU A 259 15.03 -2.51 -3.31
CA LEU A 259 15.18 -2.03 -4.68
C LEU A 259 15.50 -0.54 -4.75
N ASP A 260 14.92 0.26 -3.85
CA ASP A 260 15.15 1.71 -3.78
C ASP A 260 16.58 2.10 -3.39
N MET A 261 17.41 1.16 -2.96
CA MET A 261 18.81 1.40 -2.61
C MET A 261 19.81 0.75 -3.59
N THR A 262 19.32 0.16 -4.70
CA THR A 262 20.18 -0.59 -5.65
C THR A 262 21.07 0.27 -6.56
N GLY A 263 21.00 1.60 -6.46
CA GLY A 263 21.99 2.51 -7.05
C GLY A 263 23.38 2.39 -6.42
N VAL A 264 23.53 1.66 -5.31
CA VAL A 264 24.81 1.28 -4.71
C VAL A 264 25.11 -0.19 -4.99
N GLU A 265 26.29 -0.46 -5.57
CA GLU A 265 26.69 -1.80 -6.03
C GLU A 265 26.62 -2.87 -4.92
N SER A 266 27.05 -2.53 -3.70
CA SER A 266 27.01 -3.46 -2.57
C SER A 266 25.59 -3.94 -2.25
N VAL A 267 24.62 -3.03 -2.26
CA VAL A 267 23.20 -3.33 -2.08
C VAL A 267 22.65 -4.08 -3.29
N GLN A 268 22.98 -3.64 -4.52
CA GLN A 268 22.56 -4.30 -5.75
C GLN A 268 22.95 -5.78 -5.76
N MET A 269 24.20 -6.08 -5.37
CA MET A 269 24.71 -7.45 -5.33
C MET A 269 24.10 -8.27 -4.19
N ALA A 270 23.91 -7.70 -3.00
CA ALA A 270 23.20 -8.38 -1.91
C ALA A 270 21.76 -8.75 -2.33
N VAL A 271 21.05 -7.81 -2.97
CA VAL A 271 19.70 -8.03 -3.50
C VAL A 271 19.69 -9.07 -4.62
N TYR A 272 20.71 -9.11 -5.48
CA TYR A 272 20.85 -10.15 -6.50
C TYR A 272 20.91 -11.55 -5.89
N PHE A 273 21.79 -11.78 -4.91
CA PHE A 273 21.91 -13.08 -4.25
C PHE A 273 20.67 -13.46 -3.43
N LEU A 274 19.97 -12.48 -2.85
CA LEU A 274 18.68 -12.70 -2.21
C LEU A 274 17.64 -13.22 -3.21
N LYS A 275 17.59 -12.63 -4.41
CA LYS A 275 16.68 -13.07 -5.49
C LYS A 275 17.04 -14.47 -6.00
N GLU A 276 18.32 -14.79 -6.11
CA GLU A 276 18.75 -16.14 -6.51
C GLU A 276 18.39 -17.19 -5.44
N ALA A 277 18.53 -16.87 -4.15
CA ALA A 277 18.07 -17.74 -3.06
C ALA A 277 16.55 -17.96 -3.13
N ALA A 278 15.77 -16.90 -3.37
CA ALA A 278 14.34 -17.01 -3.55
C ALA A 278 13.96 -17.91 -4.74
N LYS A 279 14.60 -17.74 -5.90
CA LYS A 279 14.37 -18.60 -7.08
C LYS A 279 14.70 -20.06 -6.80
N GLN A 280 15.81 -20.34 -6.11
CA GLN A 280 16.22 -21.71 -5.77
C GLN A 280 15.29 -22.36 -4.76
N ALA A 281 14.63 -21.56 -3.93
CA ALA A 281 13.62 -22.05 -3.02
C ALA A 281 12.39 -22.57 -3.77
N ASP A 282 11.98 -21.94 -4.87
CA ASP A 282 10.79 -22.38 -5.61
C ASP A 282 11.00 -22.34 -7.13
N PRO A 283 11.82 -23.27 -7.68
CA PRO A 283 12.25 -23.21 -9.09
C PRO A 283 11.12 -23.46 -10.09
N GLY A 284 9.99 -24.00 -9.64
CA GLY A 284 8.79 -24.22 -10.45
C GLY A 284 7.76 -23.08 -10.38
N PHE A 285 8.00 -22.06 -9.55
CA PHE A 285 7.05 -20.98 -9.36
C PHE A 285 7.13 -19.96 -10.50
N ALA A 286 6.02 -19.78 -11.20
CA ALA A 286 5.92 -18.87 -12.35
C ALA A 286 5.76 -17.38 -11.96
N GLY A 287 5.70 -17.05 -10.67
CA GLY A 287 5.56 -15.68 -10.18
C GLY A 287 6.88 -14.94 -9.97
N SER A 288 6.80 -13.71 -9.49
CA SER A 288 7.97 -12.86 -9.22
C SER A 288 8.80 -13.36 -8.03
N GLN A 289 10.06 -12.94 -7.93
CA GLN A 289 10.88 -13.23 -6.75
C GLN A 289 10.30 -12.65 -5.47
N GLU A 290 9.61 -11.50 -5.56
CA GLU A 290 8.87 -10.93 -4.43
C GLU A 290 7.72 -11.86 -3.98
N ALA A 291 6.96 -12.42 -4.90
CA ALA A 291 5.90 -13.37 -4.57
C ALA A 291 6.46 -14.64 -3.90
N ILE A 292 7.64 -15.12 -4.32
CA ILE A 292 8.32 -16.22 -3.62
C ILE A 292 8.74 -15.80 -2.21
N LEU A 293 9.34 -14.61 -2.05
CA LEU A 293 9.72 -14.06 -0.76
C LEU A 293 8.51 -13.96 0.19
N LEU A 294 7.39 -13.43 -0.28
CA LEU A 294 6.14 -13.36 0.49
C LEU A 294 5.60 -14.73 0.86
N ASN A 295 5.55 -15.66 -0.09
CA ASN A 295 4.95 -16.97 0.15
C ASN A 295 5.80 -17.88 1.05
N ARG A 296 7.13 -17.78 1.00
CA ARG A 296 8.03 -18.71 1.70
C ARG A 296 8.75 -18.13 2.91
N PHE A 297 9.02 -16.83 2.90
CA PHE A 297 10.00 -16.23 3.81
C PHE A 297 9.49 -15.01 4.57
N ALA A 298 8.33 -14.45 4.22
CA ALA A 298 7.82 -13.28 4.90
C ALA A 298 7.43 -13.58 6.34
N ASN A 299 7.75 -12.65 7.22
CA ASN A 299 7.30 -12.70 8.60
C ASN A 299 5.75 -12.68 8.65
N PRO A 300 5.09 -13.54 9.45
CA PRO A 300 3.63 -13.57 9.55
C PRO A 300 2.99 -12.21 9.93
N ALA A 301 3.63 -11.43 10.81
CA ALA A 301 3.15 -10.10 11.18
C ALA A 301 3.22 -9.13 10.00
N TYR A 302 4.30 -9.18 9.21
CA TYR A 302 4.44 -8.39 7.99
C TYR A 302 3.39 -8.77 6.93
N LEU A 303 3.09 -10.06 6.76
CA LEU A 303 2.02 -10.51 5.85
C LEU A 303 0.65 -9.98 6.28
N ALA A 304 0.34 -10.03 7.57
CA ALA A 304 -0.92 -9.49 8.11
C ALA A 304 -1.03 -7.98 7.89
N GLN A 305 0.06 -7.22 8.11
CA GLN A 305 0.11 -5.79 7.84
C GLN A 305 -0.10 -5.48 6.36
N LEU A 306 0.56 -6.23 5.47
CA LEU A 306 0.45 -6.05 4.03
C LEU A 306 -0.97 -6.34 3.54
N GLU A 307 -1.59 -7.44 3.99
CA GLU A 307 -2.99 -7.76 3.69
C GLU A 307 -3.93 -6.65 4.16
N GLN A 308 -3.75 -6.17 5.39
CA GLN A 308 -4.58 -5.12 5.95
C GLN A 308 -4.44 -3.80 5.17
N GLY A 309 -3.21 -3.40 4.85
CA GLY A 309 -2.91 -2.20 4.06
C GLY A 309 -3.53 -2.27 2.68
N ARG A 310 -3.36 -3.40 1.96
CA ARG A 310 -3.92 -3.63 0.62
C ARG A 310 -5.44 -3.48 0.59
N LEU A 311 -6.15 -4.12 1.52
CA LEU A 311 -7.60 -4.01 1.62
C LEU A 311 -8.05 -2.59 1.95
N SER A 312 -7.35 -1.91 2.86
CA SER A 312 -7.69 -0.53 3.23
C SER A 312 -7.49 0.42 2.05
N GLN A 313 -6.49 0.19 1.20
CA GLN A 313 -6.30 0.96 -0.03
C GLN A 313 -7.43 0.69 -1.03
N ILE A 314 -7.86 -0.56 -1.23
CA ILE A 314 -8.99 -0.88 -2.12
C ILE A 314 -10.27 -0.15 -1.68
N GLU A 315 -10.55 -0.13 -0.37
CA GLU A 315 -11.69 0.62 0.20
C GLU A 315 -11.55 2.13 0.01
N ALA A 316 -10.36 2.70 0.23
CA ALA A 316 -10.11 4.12 0.00
C ALA A 316 -10.22 4.50 -1.50
N ILE A 317 -9.81 3.61 -2.40
CA ILE A 317 -10.00 3.76 -3.85
C ILE A 317 -11.49 3.79 -4.18
N TYR A 318 -12.29 2.88 -3.62
CA TYR A 318 -13.75 2.91 -3.78
C TYR A 318 -14.33 4.26 -3.33
N HIS A 319 -14.02 4.69 -2.11
CA HIS A 319 -14.58 5.94 -1.57
C HIS A 319 -14.18 7.16 -2.38
N SER A 320 -12.91 7.26 -2.78
CA SER A 320 -12.45 8.38 -3.60
C SER A 320 -13.14 8.44 -4.95
N SER A 321 -13.42 7.29 -5.55
CA SER A 321 -14.12 7.22 -6.84
C SER A 321 -15.58 7.66 -6.77
N HIS A 322 -16.23 7.52 -5.61
CA HIS A 322 -17.64 7.90 -5.41
C HIS A 322 -17.81 9.31 -4.82
N ASN A 323 -16.87 9.74 -3.99
CA ASN A 323 -17.04 10.94 -3.16
C ASN A 323 -16.29 12.17 -3.69
N THR A 324 -15.40 12.00 -4.68
CA THR A 324 -14.71 13.16 -5.29
C THR A 324 -15.68 13.93 -6.16
N ASP A 325 -15.84 15.24 -5.91
CA ASP A 325 -16.68 16.13 -6.69
C ASP A 325 -15.99 16.53 -8.01
N VAL A 326 -15.97 15.59 -8.95
CA VAL A 326 -15.38 15.79 -10.28
C VAL A 326 -16.16 16.84 -11.08
N ALA A 327 -17.46 17.00 -10.85
CA ALA A 327 -18.28 18.00 -11.51
C ALA A 327 -17.89 19.43 -11.11
N ALA A 328 -17.58 19.66 -9.83
CA ALA A 328 -17.05 20.94 -9.37
C ALA A 328 -15.67 21.24 -9.97
N TRP A 329 -14.81 20.22 -10.09
CA TRP A 329 -13.52 20.37 -10.76
C TRP A 329 -13.68 20.71 -12.26
N ASP A 330 -14.56 20.00 -12.98
CA ASP A 330 -14.86 20.27 -14.39
C ASP A 330 -15.39 21.69 -14.57
N LYS A 331 -16.26 22.19 -13.68
CA LYS A 331 -16.73 23.57 -13.75
C LYS A 331 -15.60 24.61 -13.58
N GLN A 332 -14.54 24.25 -12.87
CA GLN A 332 -13.40 25.14 -12.64
C GLN A 332 -12.34 25.05 -13.74
N PHE A 333 -12.21 23.88 -14.38
CA PHE A 333 -11.14 23.56 -15.33
C PHE A 333 -11.67 22.88 -16.60
N ASP A 334 -12.86 23.24 -17.07
CA ASP A 334 -13.37 22.82 -18.37
C ASP A 334 -12.46 23.35 -19.50
N ALA A 335 -12.74 22.91 -20.73
CA ALA A 335 -11.92 23.25 -21.89
C ALA A 335 -11.77 24.77 -22.06
N ASP A 336 -12.84 25.55 -21.88
CA ASP A 336 -12.82 27.00 -22.05
C ASP A 336 -12.06 27.69 -20.90
N ALA A 337 -12.28 27.25 -19.66
CA ALA A 337 -11.58 27.74 -18.48
C ALA A 337 -10.07 27.46 -18.55
N LEU A 338 -9.68 26.28 -19.05
CA LEU A 338 -8.28 25.93 -19.30
C LEU A 338 -7.66 26.77 -20.42
N ILE A 339 -8.38 27.02 -21.51
CA ILE A 339 -7.91 27.91 -22.59
C ILE A 339 -7.68 29.32 -22.03
N GLN A 340 -8.62 29.85 -21.23
CA GLN A 340 -8.48 31.17 -20.59
C GLN A 340 -7.32 31.21 -19.59
N LEU A 341 -7.13 30.15 -18.79
CA LEU A 341 -6.00 30.04 -17.87
C LEU A 341 -4.67 30.06 -18.63
N ASN A 342 -4.55 29.25 -19.69
CA ASN A 342 -3.35 29.19 -20.52
C ASN A 342 -3.10 30.50 -21.28
N HIS A 343 -4.13 31.19 -21.75
CA HIS A 343 -3.98 32.53 -22.34
C HIS A 343 -3.41 33.53 -21.32
N ARG A 344 -3.85 33.48 -20.06
CA ARG A 344 -3.33 34.34 -18.99
C ARG A 344 -1.90 33.98 -18.60
N LEU A 345 -1.56 32.68 -18.59
CA LEU A 345 -0.19 32.21 -18.37
C LEU A 345 0.74 32.70 -19.48
N ASN A 346 0.35 32.54 -20.74
CA ASN A 346 1.13 33.03 -21.89
C ASN A 346 1.23 34.56 -21.96
N GLY A 347 0.23 35.28 -21.45
CA GLY A 347 0.24 36.73 -21.34
C GLY A 347 1.01 37.28 -20.13
N SER A 348 1.47 36.42 -19.22
CA SER A 348 2.27 36.82 -18.07
C SER A 348 3.71 37.12 -18.49
N THR A 349 4.27 38.23 -18.04
CA THR A 349 5.58 38.73 -18.49
C THR A 349 6.77 38.04 -17.80
N ASP A 350 6.54 37.39 -16.66
CA ASP A 350 7.58 36.76 -15.84
C ASP A 350 7.03 35.59 -15.00
N LEU A 351 7.95 34.88 -14.32
CA LEU A 351 7.64 33.74 -13.45
C LEU A 351 6.80 34.15 -12.23
N ASP A 352 7.06 35.33 -11.65
CA ASP A 352 6.36 35.80 -10.45
C ASP A 352 4.85 35.98 -10.71
N SER A 353 4.52 36.53 -11.88
CA SER A 353 3.15 36.68 -12.36
C SER A 353 2.46 35.34 -12.59
N GLN A 354 3.18 34.35 -13.15
CA GLN A 354 2.65 33.00 -13.35
C GLN A 354 2.38 32.29 -12.02
N LEU A 355 3.32 32.35 -11.06
CA LEU A 355 3.15 31.75 -9.73
C LEU A 355 2.02 32.42 -8.95
N SER A 356 1.93 33.75 -9.00
CA SER A 356 0.81 34.51 -8.43
C SER A 356 -0.53 34.02 -8.97
N LEU A 357 -0.63 33.80 -10.28
CA LEU A 357 -1.83 33.33 -10.94
C LEU A 357 -2.21 31.89 -10.51
N LEU A 358 -1.23 30.99 -10.51
CA LEU A 358 -1.44 29.58 -10.21
C LEU A 358 -1.77 29.35 -8.72
N LEU A 359 -1.10 30.06 -7.82
CA LEU A 359 -1.25 29.92 -6.37
C LEU A 359 -2.33 30.85 -5.77
N LYS A 360 -3.03 31.63 -6.59
CA LYS A 360 -4.17 32.45 -6.14
C LYS A 360 -5.33 31.55 -5.73
N ASN A 361 -5.70 31.61 -4.44
CA ASN A 361 -6.78 30.82 -3.85
C ASN A 361 -6.62 29.29 -4.04
N ARG A 362 -5.37 28.82 -4.16
CA ARG A 362 -5.03 27.40 -4.31
C ARG A 362 -3.96 27.01 -3.31
N GLN A 363 -4.06 25.79 -2.80
CA GLN A 363 -3.14 25.26 -1.79
C GLN A 363 -1.80 24.83 -2.39
N GLY A 364 -1.70 24.59 -3.69
CA GLY A 364 -0.43 24.19 -4.27
C GLY A 364 -0.40 24.08 -5.79
N LEU A 365 0.72 23.56 -6.26
CA LEU A 365 1.02 23.26 -7.66
C LEU A 365 1.20 21.75 -7.83
N LEU A 366 0.60 21.19 -8.88
CA LEU A 366 0.80 19.81 -9.32
C LEU A 366 1.55 19.82 -10.65
N ILE A 367 2.85 19.54 -10.61
CA ILE A 367 3.70 19.52 -11.81
C ILE A 367 3.84 18.08 -12.28
N GLY A 368 3.36 17.82 -13.49
CA GLY A 368 3.37 16.54 -14.14
C GLY A 368 4.67 16.26 -14.90
N GLU A 369 5.30 15.13 -14.62
CA GLU A 369 6.49 14.66 -15.32
C GLU A 369 6.19 13.39 -16.14
N SER A 370 6.92 13.24 -17.24
CA SER A 370 6.91 12.01 -18.04
C SER A 370 8.12 11.17 -17.65
N HIS A 371 7.88 9.94 -17.20
CA HIS A 371 8.95 9.07 -16.70
C HIS A 371 10.12 8.96 -17.69
N GLY A 372 11.32 9.32 -17.23
CA GLY A 372 12.58 9.12 -17.92
C GLY A 372 12.92 10.10 -19.05
N SER A 373 12.08 11.11 -19.34
CA SER A 373 12.34 12.05 -20.45
C SER A 373 12.07 13.52 -20.15
N ASP A 374 11.23 13.84 -19.17
CA ASP A 374 10.90 15.22 -18.80
C ASP A 374 11.19 15.45 -17.32
N LEU A 375 12.34 16.08 -17.03
CA LEU A 375 12.82 16.41 -15.68
C LEU A 375 12.65 17.91 -15.36
N ASN A 376 11.83 18.63 -16.14
CA ASN A 376 11.68 20.07 -15.96
C ASN A 376 11.00 20.43 -14.65
N GLY A 377 10.16 19.58 -14.07
CA GLY A 377 9.54 19.82 -12.77
C GLY A 377 10.58 19.81 -11.64
N LEU A 378 11.41 18.76 -11.58
CA LEU A 378 12.53 18.66 -10.64
C LEU A 378 13.53 19.80 -10.81
N ARG A 379 13.92 20.10 -12.05
CA ARG A 379 14.78 21.25 -12.37
C ARG A 379 14.17 22.56 -11.85
N PHE A 380 12.92 22.84 -12.22
CA PHE A 380 12.21 24.05 -11.86
C PHE A 380 12.15 24.24 -10.34
N VAL A 381 11.75 23.21 -9.60
CA VAL A 381 11.65 23.29 -8.13
C VAL A 381 13.01 23.54 -7.48
N ASN A 382 14.07 22.91 -7.99
CA ASN A 382 15.43 23.11 -7.49
C ASN A 382 15.93 24.55 -7.76
N GLU A 383 15.79 25.02 -9.00
CA GLU A 383 16.32 26.32 -9.43
C GLU A 383 15.48 27.51 -8.94
N GLN A 384 14.15 27.36 -8.82
CA GLN A 384 13.21 28.44 -8.53
C GLN A 384 12.65 28.37 -7.10
N MET A 385 13.37 27.71 -6.20
CA MET A 385 12.94 27.50 -4.82
C MET A 385 12.69 28.82 -4.06
N ASP A 386 13.50 29.85 -4.33
CA ASP A 386 13.28 31.19 -3.74
C ASP A 386 11.98 31.84 -4.22
N ALA A 387 11.67 31.74 -5.52
CA ALA A 387 10.43 32.24 -6.07
C ALA A 387 9.22 31.48 -5.49
N LEU A 388 9.29 30.14 -5.44
CA LEU A 388 8.27 29.32 -4.80
C LEU A 388 8.02 29.73 -3.35
N LYS A 389 9.09 29.91 -2.56
CA LYS A 389 9.01 30.33 -1.16
C LYS A 389 8.41 31.73 -1.01
N ALA A 390 8.76 32.68 -1.89
CA ALA A 390 8.16 34.01 -1.90
C ALA A 390 6.63 33.99 -2.12
N HIS A 391 6.13 32.96 -2.81
CA HIS A 391 4.68 32.72 -3.03
C HIS A 391 4.01 31.86 -1.94
N GLY A 392 4.70 31.64 -0.82
CA GLY A 392 4.18 30.92 0.34
C GLY A 392 4.29 29.40 0.26
N VAL A 393 5.04 28.86 -0.72
CA VAL A 393 5.34 27.43 -0.77
C VAL A 393 6.34 27.08 0.33
N SER A 394 5.95 26.17 1.22
CA SER A 394 6.79 25.66 2.31
C SER A 394 7.12 24.16 2.16
N VAL A 395 6.44 23.47 1.25
CA VAL A 395 6.53 22.01 1.10
C VAL A 395 6.80 21.60 -0.35
N ILE A 396 7.77 20.71 -0.54
CA ILE A 396 8.08 20.04 -1.79
C ILE A 396 7.64 18.57 -1.66
N GLY A 397 6.71 18.15 -2.50
CA GLY A 397 6.22 16.77 -2.56
C GLY A 397 6.90 15.98 -3.67
N LEU A 398 7.43 14.79 -3.37
CA LEU A 398 8.13 13.93 -4.32
C LEU A 398 7.49 12.53 -4.39
N GLU A 399 6.98 12.13 -5.55
CA GLU A 399 6.52 10.74 -5.79
C GLU A 399 7.68 9.73 -5.76
N HIS A 400 8.88 10.16 -6.13
CA HIS A 400 10.04 9.29 -6.36
C HIS A 400 10.47 8.47 -5.12
N LEU A 401 10.09 8.89 -3.92
CA LEU A 401 10.51 8.31 -2.65
C LEU A 401 9.33 7.71 -1.90
N ARG A 402 9.55 6.53 -1.30
CA ARG A 402 8.57 5.84 -0.46
C ARG A 402 8.71 6.25 0.99
N SER A 403 7.62 6.70 1.56
CA SER A 403 7.61 7.39 2.83
C SER A 403 7.85 6.51 4.04
N ASP A 404 7.54 5.20 3.97
CA ASP A 404 7.77 4.24 5.05
C ASP A 404 9.23 4.26 5.54
N LEU A 405 10.16 4.32 4.58
CA LEU A 405 11.60 4.31 4.86
C LEU A 405 12.22 5.69 4.71
N SER A 406 11.86 6.44 3.66
CA SER A 406 12.56 7.69 3.34
C SER A 406 12.15 8.88 4.20
N GLN A 407 10.90 8.98 4.66
CA GLN A 407 10.44 10.20 5.35
C GLN A 407 11.23 10.48 6.63
N PRO A 408 11.46 9.51 7.54
CA PRO A 408 12.28 9.77 8.73
C PRO A 408 13.72 10.17 8.39
N LEU A 409 14.28 9.60 7.31
CA LEU A 409 15.63 9.94 6.85
C LEU A 409 15.71 11.35 6.28
N ILE A 410 14.69 11.77 5.51
CA ILE A 410 14.55 13.13 4.99
C ILE A 410 14.43 14.13 6.15
N ASP A 411 13.54 13.86 7.11
CA ASP A 411 13.29 14.74 8.24
C ASP A 411 14.57 14.93 9.08
N ASN A 412 15.29 13.85 9.36
CA ASN A 412 16.58 13.90 10.06
C ASN A 412 17.60 14.74 9.29
N PHE A 413 17.74 14.53 7.98
CA PHE A 413 18.65 15.32 7.16
C PHE A 413 18.29 16.81 7.15
N LEU A 414 17.00 17.16 7.00
CA LEU A 414 16.55 18.56 7.02
C LEU A 414 16.80 19.22 8.38
N ALA A 415 16.78 18.44 9.48
CA ALA A 415 17.04 18.93 10.83
C ALA A 415 18.53 19.06 11.18
N SER A 416 19.36 18.05 10.87
CA SER A 416 20.77 18.02 11.27
C SER A 416 21.72 18.52 10.18
N GLY A 417 21.37 18.35 8.90
CA GLY A 417 22.26 18.48 7.76
C GLY A 417 23.10 17.25 7.45
N ASP A 418 22.96 16.17 8.22
CA ASP A 418 23.73 14.93 8.03
C ASP A 418 22.96 13.96 7.13
N MET A 419 23.40 13.81 5.87
CA MET A 419 22.76 12.91 4.92
C MET A 419 23.18 11.47 5.22
N SER A 420 22.23 10.65 5.68
CA SER A 420 22.48 9.22 5.90
C SER A 420 22.85 8.49 4.61
N ALA A 421 23.64 7.42 4.73
CA ALA A 421 24.02 6.59 3.60
C ALA A 421 22.78 6.01 2.87
N GLU A 422 21.75 5.61 3.63
CA GLU A 422 20.50 5.09 3.07
C GLU A 422 19.76 6.15 2.24
N LEU A 423 19.61 7.38 2.75
CA LEU A 423 18.97 8.45 1.99
C LEU A 423 19.78 8.78 0.72
N ALA A 424 21.10 8.88 0.83
CA ALA A 424 21.96 9.12 -0.33
C ALA A 424 21.83 8.00 -1.39
N ALA A 425 21.74 6.73 -0.96
CA ALA A 425 21.51 5.59 -1.85
C ALA A 425 20.14 5.69 -2.55
N MET A 426 19.08 6.11 -1.85
CA MET A 426 17.76 6.31 -2.45
C MET A 426 17.74 7.45 -3.45
N ILE A 427 18.30 8.61 -3.09
CA ILE A 427 18.46 9.77 -3.98
C ILE A 427 19.18 9.35 -5.27
N LYS A 428 20.29 8.62 -5.13
CA LYS A 428 21.07 8.10 -6.27
C LYS A 428 20.25 7.12 -7.13
N THR A 429 19.55 6.18 -6.51
CA THR A 429 18.75 5.17 -7.22
C THR A 429 17.60 5.79 -8.00
N LYS A 430 17.02 6.88 -7.48
CA LYS A 430 15.93 7.61 -8.12
C LYS A 430 16.41 8.74 -9.05
N HIS A 431 17.72 8.88 -9.24
CA HIS A 431 18.32 9.94 -10.06
C HIS A 431 17.89 11.35 -9.64
N LEU A 432 17.65 11.56 -8.34
CA LEU A 432 17.35 12.86 -7.78
C LEU A 432 18.66 13.62 -7.55
N ASP A 433 18.61 14.95 -7.72
CA ASP A 433 19.75 15.81 -7.42
C ASP A 433 19.86 16.03 -5.90
N PRO A 434 20.98 15.66 -5.24
CA PRO A 434 21.18 15.95 -3.83
C PRO A 434 21.07 17.45 -3.49
N ALA A 435 21.37 18.34 -4.45
CA ALA A 435 21.25 19.78 -4.27
C ALA A 435 19.82 20.21 -3.93
N LEU A 436 18.80 19.49 -4.41
CA LEU A 436 17.39 19.76 -4.06
C LEU A 436 17.17 19.69 -2.55
N PHE A 437 17.75 18.67 -1.90
CA PHE A 437 17.63 18.44 -0.46
C PHE A 437 18.41 19.50 0.32
N GLU A 438 19.65 19.79 -0.09
CA GLU A 438 20.46 20.83 0.53
C GLU A 438 19.82 22.22 0.43
N GLN A 439 19.29 22.58 -0.75
CA GLN A 439 18.59 23.85 -0.94
C GLN A 439 17.32 23.92 -0.10
N ALA A 440 16.52 22.84 -0.04
CA ALA A 440 15.34 22.79 0.79
C ALA A 440 15.70 23.03 2.27
N ARG A 441 16.76 22.40 2.76
CA ARG A 441 17.28 22.63 4.13
C ARG A 441 17.71 24.08 4.35
N ILE A 442 18.59 24.62 3.49
CA ILE A 442 19.09 26.00 3.60
C ILE A 442 17.94 27.01 3.60
N LYS A 443 16.91 26.74 2.81
CA LYS A 443 15.72 27.58 2.68
C LYS A 443 14.59 27.19 3.63
N SER A 444 14.82 26.26 4.57
CA SER A 444 13.81 25.81 5.55
C SER A 444 12.48 25.37 4.92
N MET A 445 12.55 24.71 3.77
CA MET A 445 11.41 24.06 3.12
C MET A 445 11.38 22.58 3.48
N LYS A 446 10.18 22.04 3.71
CA LYS A 446 9.98 20.63 3.98
C LYS A 446 10.02 19.84 2.67
N ILE A 447 10.57 18.64 2.71
CA ILE A 447 10.40 17.65 1.64
C ILE A 447 9.55 16.52 2.20
N ILE A 448 8.49 16.16 1.48
CA ILE A 448 7.66 15.00 1.82
C ILE A 448 7.68 13.99 0.69
N ALA A 449 7.93 12.73 1.05
CA ALA A 449 7.72 11.58 0.20
C ALA A 449 6.21 11.39 0.03
N LEU A 450 5.76 11.18 -1.21
CA LEU A 450 4.33 11.06 -1.53
C LEU A 450 3.93 9.65 -1.97
N ASP A 451 4.89 8.73 -2.05
CA ASP A 451 4.65 7.31 -2.29
C ASP A 451 4.84 6.49 -0.99
N ASP A 452 4.42 5.23 -0.98
CA ASP A 452 4.64 4.29 0.13
C ASP A 452 4.65 2.83 -0.37
N ASN A 453 4.90 1.86 0.52
CA ASN A 453 4.94 0.44 0.15
C ASN A 453 3.57 -0.16 -0.20
N SER A 454 2.48 0.47 0.25
CA SER A 454 1.11 0.01 0.00
C SER A 454 0.67 0.28 -1.44
N THR A 455 1.34 1.17 -2.16
CA THR A 455 0.98 1.56 -3.54
C THR A 455 1.58 0.64 -4.61
N THR A 456 2.42 -0.34 -4.23
CA THR A 456 3.15 -1.17 -5.20
C THR A 456 2.17 -1.84 -6.16
N ARG A 457 2.41 -1.65 -7.47
CA ARG A 457 1.55 -2.16 -8.54
C ARG A 457 1.50 -3.70 -8.51
N PRO A 458 0.31 -4.32 -8.34
CA PRO A 458 0.18 -5.76 -8.52
C PRO A 458 0.25 -6.12 -10.02
N VAL A 459 0.89 -7.26 -10.30
CA VAL A 459 0.91 -7.83 -11.65
C VAL A 459 -0.27 -8.77 -11.79
N VAL A 460 -1.35 -8.28 -12.41
CA VAL A 460 -2.55 -9.07 -12.70
C VAL A 460 -2.47 -9.53 -14.15
N ALA A 461 -2.37 -10.85 -14.36
CA ALA A 461 -2.16 -11.41 -15.68
C ALA A 461 -3.36 -11.12 -16.60
N GLY A 462 -3.08 -10.58 -17.78
CA GLY A 462 -4.09 -10.33 -18.82
C GLY A 462 -4.98 -9.12 -18.60
N THR A 463 -4.75 -8.29 -17.57
CA THR A 463 -5.57 -7.09 -17.29
C THR A 463 -4.71 -5.86 -17.01
N GLN A 464 -5.35 -4.70 -17.00
CA GLN A 464 -4.73 -3.43 -16.59
C GLN A 464 -5.08 -3.03 -15.14
N HIS A 465 -5.77 -3.89 -14.38
CA HIS A 465 -6.27 -3.56 -13.04
C HIS A 465 -5.16 -3.13 -12.07
N GLY A 466 -3.94 -3.67 -12.21
CA GLY A 466 -2.80 -3.23 -11.42
C GLY A 466 -2.44 -1.75 -11.59
N LEU A 467 -2.69 -1.15 -12.78
CA LEU A 467 -2.52 0.29 -13.00
C LEU A 467 -3.54 1.09 -12.21
N MET A 468 -4.82 0.70 -12.26
CA MET A 468 -5.88 1.31 -11.44
C MET A 468 -5.52 1.28 -9.95
N TYR A 469 -5.03 0.14 -9.45
CA TYR A 469 -4.57 0.06 -8.06
C TYR A 469 -3.45 1.05 -7.76
N ARG A 470 -2.39 1.05 -8.58
CA ARG A 470 -1.24 1.95 -8.38
C ARG A 470 -1.70 3.42 -8.42
N ALA A 471 -2.52 3.79 -9.40
CA ALA A 471 -3.06 5.13 -9.54
C ALA A 471 -3.86 5.53 -8.30
N GLY A 472 -4.85 4.72 -7.91
CA GLY A 472 -5.71 5.00 -6.78
C GLY A 472 -4.99 5.03 -5.43
N ALA A 473 -4.12 4.05 -5.16
CA ALA A 473 -3.39 3.95 -3.90
C ALA A 473 -2.34 5.08 -3.76
N ALA A 474 -1.55 5.36 -4.80
CA ALA A 474 -0.60 6.48 -4.75
C ALA A 474 -1.32 7.82 -4.61
N ASN A 475 -2.47 8.00 -5.27
CA ASN A 475 -3.29 9.19 -5.10
C ASN A 475 -3.84 9.30 -3.68
N ASN A 476 -4.25 8.20 -3.03
CA ASN A 476 -4.68 8.24 -1.63
C ASN A 476 -3.56 8.76 -0.71
N VAL A 477 -2.37 8.19 -0.82
CA VAL A 477 -1.20 8.55 0.01
C VAL A 477 -0.82 10.01 -0.20
N ALA A 478 -0.71 10.44 -1.45
CA ALA A 478 -0.31 11.79 -1.79
C ALA A 478 -1.34 12.83 -1.33
N VAL A 479 -2.63 12.58 -1.59
CA VAL A 479 -3.72 13.47 -1.21
C VAL A 479 -3.82 13.58 0.31
N GLU A 480 -3.74 12.47 1.03
CA GLU A 480 -3.76 12.46 2.50
C GLU A 480 -2.63 13.35 3.07
N ARG A 481 -1.39 13.16 2.59
CA ARG A 481 -0.24 13.95 3.05
C ARG A 481 -0.34 15.43 2.70
N LEU A 482 -0.80 15.77 1.50
CA LEU A 482 -0.91 17.15 1.04
C LEU A 482 -2.09 17.90 1.70
N GLN A 483 -3.19 17.21 2.01
CA GLN A 483 -4.33 17.80 2.71
C GLN A 483 -4.08 17.98 4.21
N GLN A 484 -3.15 17.22 4.79
CA GLN A 484 -2.75 17.35 6.20
C GLN A 484 -1.82 18.55 6.47
N LEU A 485 -1.44 19.31 5.43
CA LEU A 485 -0.62 20.50 5.61
C LEU A 485 -1.36 21.57 6.42
N PRO A 486 -0.65 22.31 7.31
CA PRO A 486 -1.27 23.38 8.09
C PRO A 486 -1.96 24.44 7.22
N VAL A 487 -3.03 25.02 7.74
CA VAL A 487 -3.75 26.10 7.05
C VAL A 487 -2.80 27.24 6.70
N GLY A 488 -2.76 27.62 5.43
CA GLY A 488 -1.89 28.68 4.92
C GLY A 488 -0.55 28.20 4.37
N GLU A 489 -0.11 26.97 4.67
CA GLU A 489 1.04 26.35 3.99
C GLU A 489 0.64 25.96 2.57
N LYS A 490 1.52 26.26 1.60
CA LYS A 490 1.37 25.83 0.21
C LYS A 490 2.42 24.80 -0.16
N PHE A 491 2.10 23.99 -1.17
CA PHE A 491 3.00 22.98 -1.68
C PHE A 491 3.27 23.11 -3.18
N VAL A 492 4.39 22.54 -3.61
CA VAL A 492 4.63 22.11 -4.99
C VAL A 492 4.89 20.61 -4.97
N ALA A 493 4.15 19.84 -5.77
CA ALA A 493 4.33 18.39 -5.87
C ALA A 493 4.71 18.00 -7.29
N ILE A 494 5.71 17.13 -7.40
CA ILE A 494 6.17 16.58 -8.67
C ILE A 494 5.70 15.12 -8.75
N TYR A 495 4.91 14.83 -9.78
CA TYR A 495 4.21 13.56 -9.93
C TYR A 495 4.20 13.10 -11.39
N GLY A 496 4.15 11.79 -11.60
CA GLY A 496 3.93 11.21 -12.92
C GLY A 496 2.56 11.61 -13.48
N ASN A 497 2.52 11.99 -14.76
CA ASN A 497 1.27 12.45 -15.42
C ASN A 497 0.08 11.49 -15.25
N ALA A 498 0.34 10.18 -15.21
CA ALA A 498 -0.69 9.15 -15.05
C ALA A 498 -1.45 9.22 -13.70
N HIS A 499 -0.86 9.84 -12.68
CA HIS A 499 -1.47 10.02 -11.36
C HIS A 499 -2.27 11.32 -11.25
N LEU A 500 -1.94 12.31 -12.07
CA LEU A 500 -2.62 13.59 -12.10
C LEU A 500 -3.97 13.51 -12.81
N GLN A 501 -4.10 12.63 -13.80
CA GLN A 501 -5.30 12.47 -14.63
C GLN A 501 -6.23 11.36 -14.13
N SER A 502 -7.45 11.34 -14.67
CA SER A 502 -8.41 10.23 -14.48
C SER A 502 -7.86 8.91 -15.02
N HIS A 503 -8.27 7.81 -14.41
CA HIS A 503 -7.89 6.47 -14.83
C HIS A 503 -9.13 5.57 -14.95
N GLU A 504 -9.13 4.65 -15.91
CA GLU A 504 -10.17 3.62 -15.97
C GLU A 504 -10.20 2.80 -14.66
N GLY A 505 -11.39 2.32 -14.27
CA GLY A 505 -11.54 1.53 -13.05
C GLY A 505 -12.51 0.35 -13.15
N ILE A 506 -12.49 -0.51 -12.14
CA ILE A 506 -13.35 -1.70 -12.06
C ILE A 506 -14.77 -1.32 -11.63
N ASP A 507 -14.79 -0.62 -10.50
CA ASP A 507 -15.85 0.09 -9.80
C ASP A 507 -16.57 1.13 -10.68
N HIS A 508 -16.04 2.33 -10.48
CA HIS A 508 -16.13 3.56 -11.24
C HIS A 508 -14.72 3.91 -11.73
N PHE A 509 -14.59 4.94 -12.56
CA PHE A 509 -13.27 5.48 -12.90
C PHE A 509 -12.58 6.03 -11.64
N ILE A 510 -11.25 6.10 -11.66
CA ILE A 510 -10.43 6.63 -10.57
C ILE A 510 -10.13 8.10 -10.80
N PRO A 511 -10.54 9.00 -9.90
CA PRO A 511 -10.15 10.41 -9.99
C PRO A 511 -8.65 10.59 -9.77
N GLY A 512 -8.01 11.33 -10.69
CA GLY A 512 -6.64 11.81 -10.53
C GLY A 512 -6.45 12.74 -9.32
N MET A 513 -5.20 13.01 -8.95
CA MET A 513 -4.88 13.96 -7.88
C MET A 513 -5.46 15.36 -8.11
N THR A 514 -5.57 15.77 -9.38
CA THR A 514 -6.16 17.07 -9.78
C THR A 514 -7.57 17.24 -9.24
N HIS A 515 -8.44 16.26 -9.49
CA HIS A 515 -9.82 16.23 -9.00
C HIS A 515 -9.87 16.26 -7.47
N ARG A 516 -9.02 15.44 -6.83
CA ARG A 516 -9.04 15.24 -5.37
C ARG A 516 -8.50 16.42 -4.57
N LEU A 517 -7.66 17.26 -5.19
CA LEU A 517 -7.08 18.45 -4.59
C LEU A 517 -7.70 19.75 -5.10
N GLY A 518 -8.59 19.70 -6.10
CA GLY A 518 -9.16 20.91 -6.72
C GLY A 518 -8.13 21.74 -7.49
N LEU A 519 -7.12 21.10 -8.08
CA LEU A 519 -5.99 21.76 -8.75
C LEU A 519 -5.88 21.32 -10.22
N PRO A 520 -5.37 22.17 -11.12
CA PRO A 520 -5.04 21.75 -12.48
C PRO A 520 -3.73 20.96 -12.49
N ALA A 521 -3.57 20.05 -13.46
CA ALA A 521 -2.27 19.49 -13.79
C ALA A 521 -1.46 20.54 -14.56
N LEU A 522 -0.18 20.68 -14.25
CA LEU A 522 0.72 21.66 -14.87
C LEU A 522 1.90 20.96 -15.51
N LYS A 523 2.35 21.48 -16.66
CA LYS A 523 3.70 21.28 -17.18
C LYS A 523 4.49 22.56 -17.09
N VAL A 524 5.79 22.43 -16.92
CA VAL A 524 6.75 23.53 -16.98
C VAL A 524 7.79 23.21 -18.04
N ASP A 525 8.06 24.17 -18.93
CA ASP A 525 9.08 24.00 -19.98
C ASP A 525 10.49 24.38 -19.49
N ALA A 526 11.50 24.26 -20.37
CA ALA A 526 12.89 24.61 -20.06
C ALA A 526 13.10 26.12 -19.77
N ASN A 527 12.16 26.98 -20.17
CA ASN A 527 12.19 28.42 -19.94
C ASN A 527 11.33 28.85 -18.75
N ASN A 528 10.86 27.88 -17.94
CA ASN A 528 9.98 28.11 -16.78
C ASN A 528 8.60 28.68 -17.15
N HIS A 529 8.09 28.38 -18.35
CA HIS A 529 6.70 28.67 -18.71
C HIS A 529 5.78 27.53 -18.32
N PHE A 530 4.67 27.88 -17.67
CA PHE A 530 3.65 26.94 -17.25
C PHE A 530 2.55 26.76 -18.28
N VAL A 531 2.10 25.52 -18.45
CA VAL A 531 0.91 25.17 -19.21
C VAL A 531 0.02 24.27 -18.36
N ALA A 532 -1.25 24.65 -18.19
CA ALA A 532 -2.26 23.80 -17.58
C ALA A 532 -2.75 22.75 -18.58
N GLN A 533 -2.85 21.51 -18.13
CA GLN A 533 -3.23 20.35 -18.93
C GLN A 533 -4.68 19.95 -18.66
N ALA A 534 -5.37 19.53 -19.73
CA ALA A 534 -6.69 18.94 -19.63
C ALA A 534 -6.63 17.52 -19.04
N ASP A 535 -7.72 17.12 -18.39
CA ASP A 535 -7.94 15.72 -18.02
C ASP A 535 -8.24 14.86 -19.27
N ASP A 536 -7.88 13.57 -19.20
CA ASP A 536 -8.26 12.61 -20.23
C ASP A 536 -9.64 12.02 -19.92
N THR A 537 -10.68 12.70 -20.40
CA THR A 537 -12.07 12.26 -20.19
C THR A 537 -12.38 10.89 -20.82
N SER A 538 -11.57 10.39 -21.76
CA SER A 538 -11.75 9.05 -22.32
C SER A 538 -11.47 7.93 -21.30
N GLN A 539 -10.70 8.24 -20.25
CA GLN A 539 -10.38 7.34 -19.15
C GLN A 539 -11.49 7.29 -18.08
N ARG A 540 -12.49 8.19 -18.13
CA ARG A 540 -13.58 8.26 -17.15
C ARG A 540 -14.65 7.20 -17.40
N LYS A 541 -14.23 5.95 -17.47
CA LYS A 541 -15.09 4.79 -17.71
C LYS A 541 -14.65 3.59 -16.88
N ARG A 542 -15.46 2.52 -16.96
CA ARG A 542 -15.09 1.22 -16.44
C ARG A 542 -14.26 0.45 -17.47
N TYR A 543 -13.39 -0.45 -17.01
CA TYR A 543 -12.69 -1.35 -17.92
C TYR A 543 -13.67 -2.23 -18.72
N ASP A 544 -13.35 -2.44 -19.99
CA ASP A 544 -14.21 -3.17 -20.93
C ASP A 544 -14.43 -4.64 -20.52
N ASP A 545 -13.40 -5.26 -19.91
CA ASP A 545 -13.43 -6.65 -19.43
C ASP A 545 -14.26 -6.84 -18.16
N VAL A 546 -14.68 -5.77 -17.49
CA VAL A 546 -15.59 -5.82 -16.34
C VAL A 546 -16.96 -5.22 -16.63
N ALA A 547 -17.11 -4.39 -17.66
CA ALA A 547 -18.36 -3.70 -17.97
C ALA A 547 -19.52 -4.68 -18.20
N ASN A 548 -19.23 -5.85 -18.79
CA ASN A 548 -20.21 -6.86 -19.20
C ASN A 548 -20.27 -8.09 -18.27
N VAL A 549 -19.56 -8.07 -17.14
CA VAL A 549 -19.52 -9.21 -16.21
C VAL A 549 -20.60 -9.03 -15.13
N PRO A 550 -21.43 -10.05 -14.85
CA PRO A 550 -22.39 -9.99 -13.75
C PRO A 550 -21.71 -9.64 -12.42
N ARG A 551 -22.29 -8.67 -11.69
CA ARG A 551 -21.80 -8.21 -10.39
C ARG A 551 -22.59 -8.82 -9.25
N ILE A 552 -21.94 -8.92 -8.10
CA ILE A 552 -22.63 -9.13 -6.82
C ILE A 552 -23.47 -7.89 -6.52
N GLN A 553 -24.80 -8.05 -6.49
CA GLN A 553 -25.75 -6.97 -6.15
C GLN A 553 -26.41 -7.29 -4.81
N LEU A 554 -26.06 -6.53 -3.78
CA LEU A 554 -26.59 -6.74 -2.41
C LEU A 554 -27.73 -5.79 -2.06
N ILE A 555 -27.92 -4.73 -2.86
CA ILE A 555 -29.01 -3.77 -2.75
C ILE A 555 -29.96 -3.97 -3.95
N PRO A 556 -31.27 -4.19 -3.71
CA PRO A 556 -32.25 -4.28 -4.80
C PRO A 556 -32.28 -2.98 -5.62
N GLN A 557 -32.35 -3.08 -6.95
CA GLN A 557 -32.39 -1.93 -7.88
C GLN A 557 -33.48 -0.90 -7.54
N ALA A 558 -34.59 -1.31 -6.94
CA ALA A 558 -35.67 -0.42 -6.51
C ALA A 558 -35.29 0.55 -5.36
N LYS A 559 -34.14 0.38 -4.71
CA LYS A 559 -33.60 1.26 -3.65
C LYS A 559 -32.38 2.08 -4.11
N LEU A 560 -31.96 1.96 -5.38
CA LEU A 560 -30.83 2.70 -5.97
C LEU A 560 -31.28 3.96 -6.74
N LEU A 561 -32.59 4.23 -6.77
CA LEU A 561 -33.24 5.46 -7.22
C LEU A 561 -33.73 6.25 -6.00
#